data_AF-A0A7S3BRB0-F1
#
_entry.id   AF-A0A7S3BRB0-F1
#
_cell.length_a   1.000
_cell.length_b   1.000
_cell.length_c   1.000
_cell.angle_alpha   90.00
_cell.angle_beta   90.00
_cell.angle_gamma   90.00
#
_symmetry.space_group_name_H-M   'P 1'
#
loop_
_entity.id
_entity.type
_entity.pdbx_description
1 polymer ?
#
loop_
_entity_poly.entity_id
_entity_poly.type
_entity_poly.pdbx_seq_one_letter_code
_entity_poly.pdbx_strand_id
1 'polypeptide(L)'
;FQALRIHLNEEFEEMRRGMRAAFELLGEGGRIGLITWKHSECAIVIDFFRSCEVIRQELPLLQWYRARPGAKPLPEGWALEMDEAVRPGDKELQFNSRSRSAILHVLRKRRAPQLAELERLAYPLLGWVLPAPAKAGPETAAATAGAVGEGRKQSKKRHAGKEGAGELSETAAKMGTAERVEKKEKKEKKEK
;
A
#
# COMPACT_ATOMS: atom_id res chain seq x y z
N PHE A 1 -5.99 -10.30 18.81
CA PHE A 1 -6.79 -9.32 18.04
C PHE A 1 -6.16 -8.84 16.73
N GLN A 2 -4.83 -8.84 16.57
CA GLN A 2 -4.20 -8.38 15.33
C GLN A 2 -4.66 -9.14 14.07
N ALA A 3 -4.69 -10.48 14.11
CA ALA A 3 -5.07 -11.28 12.94
C ALA A 3 -6.51 -10.96 12.48
N LEU A 4 -7.43 -10.80 13.42
CA LEU A 4 -8.82 -10.41 13.12
C LEU A 4 -8.89 -9.03 12.47
N ARG A 5 -8.14 -8.04 12.98
CA ARG A 5 -8.11 -6.69 12.41
C ARG A 5 -7.60 -6.70 10.96
N ILE A 6 -6.51 -7.43 10.72
CA ILE A 6 -5.91 -7.60 9.39
C ILE A 6 -6.91 -8.25 8.44
N HIS A 7 -7.59 -9.31 8.88
CA HIS A 7 -8.55 -10.03 8.06
C HIS A 7 -9.79 -9.18 7.76
N LEU A 8 -10.38 -8.53 8.77
CA LEU A 8 -11.62 -7.77 8.62
C LEU A 8 -11.47 -6.52 7.77
N ASN A 9 -10.29 -5.86 7.81
CA ASN A 9 -10.04 -4.65 7.01
C ASN A 9 -9.20 -4.93 5.76
N GLU A 10 -8.94 -6.20 5.45
CA GLU A 10 -8.08 -6.60 4.32
C GLU A 10 -6.74 -5.84 4.27
N GLU A 11 -6.14 -5.57 5.44
CA GLU A 11 -5.05 -4.56 5.58
C GLU A 11 -3.89 -4.81 4.61
N PHE A 12 -3.54 -6.07 4.36
CA PHE A 12 -2.45 -6.44 3.45
C PHE A 12 -2.80 -6.25 1.97
N GLU A 13 -4.02 -6.58 1.56
CA GLU A 13 -4.45 -6.39 0.18
C GLU A 13 -4.64 -4.91 -0.14
N GLU A 14 -5.22 -4.15 0.79
CA GLU A 14 -5.30 -2.69 0.69
C GLU A 14 -3.93 -2.04 0.60
N MET A 15 -2.96 -2.49 1.41
CA MET A 15 -1.58 -2.01 1.31
C MET A 15 -0.98 -2.30 -0.07
N ARG A 16 -1.15 -3.52 -0.60
CA ARG A 16 -0.64 -3.89 -1.94
C ARG A 16 -1.32 -3.10 -3.05
N ARG A 17 -2.64 -2.91 -2.99
CA ARG A 17 -3.42 -2.09 -3.93
C ARG A 17 -2.95 -0.63 -3.90
N GLY A 18 -2.85 -0.05 -2.69
CA GLY A 18 -2.41 1.33 -2.48
C GLY A 18 -0.99 1.59 -2.98
N MET A 19 -0.04 0.68 -2.73
CA MET A 19 1.33 0.82 -3.23
C MET A 19 1.39 0.79 -4.76
N ARG A 20 0.65 -0.12 -5.41
CA ARG A 20 0.57 -0.19 -6.88
C ARG A 20 -0.05 1.07 -7.47
N ALA A 21 -1.18 1.51 -6.93
CA ALA A 21 -1.84 2.73 -7.38
C ALA A 21 -0.95 3.97 -7.20
N ALA A 22 -0.27 4.08 -6.06
CA ALA A 22 0.70 5.16 -5.84
C ALA A 22 1.83 5.10 -6.87
N PHE A 23 2.40 3.92 -7.11
CA PHE A 23 3.45 3.76 -8.12
C PHE A 23 3.01 4.16 -9.53
N GLU A 24 1.79 3.84 -9.93
CA GLU A 24 1.22 4.25 -11.22
C GLU A 24 1.03 5.77 -11.32
N LEU A 25 0.54 6.40 -10.25
CA LEU A 25 0.27 7.85 -10.20
C LEU A 25 1.53 8.70 -10.11
N LEU A 26 2.62 8.17 -9.56
CA LEU A 26 3.85 8.92 -9.38
C LEU A 26 4.49 9.31 -10.73
N GLY A 27 4.94 10.56 -10.83
CA GLY A 27 5.83 11.01 -11.90
C GLY A 27 7.28 10.56 -11.69
N GLU A 28 8.14 10.84 -12.68
CA GLU A 28 9.58 10.60 -12.55
C GLU A 28 10.16 11.39 -11.37
N GLY A 29 10.97 10.73 -10.55
CA GLY A 29 11.57 11.31 -9.35
C GLY A 29 10.63 11.44 -8.15
N GLY A 30 9.35 11.13 -8.30
CA GLY A 30 8.36 11.12 -7.21
C GLY A 30 8.74 10.14 -6.10
N ARG A 31 8.21 10.35 -4.88
CA ARG A 31 8.50 9.53 -3.71
C ARG A 31 7.24 9.00 -3.04
N ILE A 32 7.31 7.76 -2.54
CA ILE A 32 6.28 7.13 -1.72
C ILE A 32 6.90 6.90 -0.35
N GLY A 33 6.30 7.47 0.69
CA GLY A 33 6.64 7.18 2.09
C GLY A 33 5.73 6.09 2.64
N LEU A 34 6.30 5.04 3.20
CA LEU A 34 5.58 3.91 3.78
C LEU A 34 6.05 3.71 5.22
N ILE A 35 5.13 3.69 6.18
CA ILE A 35 5.43 3.39 7.58
C ILE A 35 4.89 2.01 7.90
N THR A 36 5.76 1.12 8.36
CA THR A 36 5.42 -0.26 8.75
C THR A 36 5.69 -0.46 10.23
N TRP A 37 4.84 -1.20 10.95
CA TRP A 37 5.02 -1.52 12.36
C TRP A 37 5.47 -2.96 12.60
N LYS A 38 5.23 -3.85 11.64
CA LYS A 38 5.37 -5.30 11.82
C LYS A 38 6.15 -5.92 10.68
N HIS A 39 6.79 -7.05 10.97
CA HIS A 39 7.60 -7.77 10.00
C HIS A 39 6.83 -8.17 8.74
N SER A 40 5.55 -8.56 8.86
CA SER A 40 4.72 -8.93 7.71
C SER A 40 4.45 -7.75 6.76
N GLU A 41 4.19 -6.56 7.31
CA GLU A 41 4.00 -5.33 6.52
C GLU A 41 5.30 -4.94 5.82
N CYS A 42 6.43 -4.98 6.55
CA CYS A 42 7.74 -4.73 5.98
C CYS A 42 8.07 -5.74 4.86
N ALA A 43 7.80 -7.03 5.06
CA ALA A 43 8.00 -8.06 4.04
C ALA A 43 7.21 -7.76 2.75
N ILE A 44 5.97 -7.25 2.86
CA ILE A 44 5.17 -6.83 1.71
C ILE A 44 5.82 -5.66 0.96
N VAL A 45 6.37 -4.67 1.68
CA VAL A 45 7.08 -3.53 1.08
C VAL A 45 8.35 -3.99 0.36
N ILE A 46 9.14 -4.86 0.98
CA ILE A 46 10.38 -5.39 0.39
C ILE A 46 10.08 -6.24 -0.84
N ASP A 47 9.07 -7.11 -0.78
CA ASP A 47 8.60 -7.92 -1.92
C ASP A 47 8.18 -7.03 -3.11
N PHE A 48 7.36 -6.01 -2.83
CA PHE A 48 6.97 -5.03 -3.83
C PHE A 48 8.17 -4.29 -4.42
N PHE A 49 9.08 -3.80 -3.58
CA PHE A 49 10.28 -3.11 -4.04
C PHE A 49 11.15 -3.98 -4.94
N ARG A 50 11.43 -5.23 -4.56
CA ARG A 50 12.26 -6.16 -5.35
C ARG A 50 11.68 -6.44 -6.74
N SER A 51 10.36 -6.43 -6.88
CA SER A 51 9.69 -6.61 -8.17
C SER A 51 9.91 -5.45 -9.15
N CYS A 52 10.29 -4.27 -8.65
CA CYS A 52 10.50 -3.06 -9.46
C CYS A 52 11.86 -2.40 -9.17
N GLU A 53 12.81 -3.09 -8.53
CA GLU A 53 14.07 -2.51 -8.07
C GLU A 53 14.93 -2.05 -9.25
N VAL A 54 15.52 -0.85 -9.14
CA VAL A 54 16.52 -0.35 -10.09
C VAL A 54 17.77 -1.24 -10.05
N ILE A 55 18.31 -1.57 -11.22
CA ILE A 55 19.60 -2.28 -11.28
C ILE A 55 20.72 -1.41 -10.71
N ARG A 56 21.44 -1.95 -9.74
CA ARG A 56 22.69 -1.36 -9.21
C ARG A 56 23.83 -1.60 -10.20
N GLN A 57 24.62 -0.56 -10.49
CA GLN A 57 25.69 -0.66 -11.51
C GLN A 57 26.82 -1.61 -11.07
N GLU A 58 27.02 -1.76 -9.77
CA GLU A 58 28.05 -2.61 -9.15
C GLU A 58 27.62 -4.09 -9.08
N LEU A 59 26.41 -4.43 -9.52
CA LEU A 59 25.90 -5.79 -9.44
C LEU A 59 26.72 -6.74 -10.33
N PRO A 60 27.33 -7.81 -9.79
CA PRO A 60 28.15 -8.74 -10.58
C PRO A 60 27.40 -9.37 -11.76
N LEU A 61 26.11 -9.65 -11.59
CA LEU A 61 25.25 -10.20 -12.65
C LEU A 61 25.12 -9.25 -13.84
N LEU A 62 25.05 -7.93 -13.59
CA LEU A 62 24.97 -6.93 -14.66
C LEU A 62 26.26 -6.89 -15.47
N GLN A 63 27.40 -6.89 -14.78
CA GLN A 63 28.72 -6.85 -15.43
C GLN A 63 28.95 -8.10 -16.26
N TRP A 64 28.62 -9.27 -15.71
CA TRP A 64 28.68 -10.53 -16.41
C TRP A 64 27.77 -10.55 -17.64
N TYR A 65 26.54 -10.03 -17.54
CA TYR A 65 25.60 -9.98 -18.66
C TYR A 65 26.10 -9.06 -19.77
N ARG A 66 26.60 -7.86 -19.45
CA ARG A 66 27.17 -6.90 -20.41
C ARG A 66 28.40 -7.43 -21.14
N ALA A 67 29.21 -8.26 -20.48
CA ALA A 67 30.41 -8.86 -21.09
C ALA A 67 30.09 -9.98 -22.09
N ARG A 68 28.84 -10.45 -22.18
CA ARG A 68 28.47 -11.53 -23.11
C ARG A 68 28.38 -11.03 -24.56
N PRO A 69 28.95 -11.78 -25.53
CA PRO A 69 28.69 -11.55 -26.94
C PRO A 69 27.19 -11.62 -27.25
N GLY A 70 26.65 -10.61 -27.92
CA GLY A 70 25.24 -10.56 -28.30
C GLY A 70 24.26 -10.26 -27.17
N ALA A 71 24.73 -9.76 -26.02
CA ALA A 71 23.87 -9.30 -24.94
C ALA A 71 22.91 -8.22 -25.44
N LYS A 72 21.60 -8.45 -25.27
CA LYS A 72 20.57 -7.47 -25.66
C LYS A 72 20.60 -6.28 -24.69
N PRO A 73 20.34 -5.05 -25.16
CA PRO A 73 20.19 -3.91 -24.27
C PRO A 73 19.05 -4.15 -23.29
N LEU A 74 19.25 -3.71 -22.05
CA LEU A 74 18.22 -3.81 -21.02
C LEU A 74 17.11 -2.79 -21.32
N PRO A 75 15.83 -3.19 -21.29
CA PRO A 75 14.73 -2.26 -21.52
C PRO A 75 14.65 -1.24 -20.39
N GLU A 76 14.44 0.02 -20.75
CA GLU A 76 14.08 1.05 -19.76
C GLU A 76 12.62 0.89 -19.35
N GLY A 77 12.36 1.05 -18.06
CA GLY A 77 11.02 1.03 -17.51
C GLY A 77 10.90 1.91 -16.28
N TRP A 78 9.72 1.88 -15.67
CA TRP A 78 9.53 2.49 -14.36
C TRP A 78 10.09 1.57 -13.29
N ALA A 79 10.99 2.08 -12.47
CA ALA A 79 11.66 1.34 -11.43
C ALA A 79 11.69 2.14 -10.12
N LEU A 80 12.06 1.48 -9.03
CA LEU A 80 12.12 2.04 -7.69
C LEU A 80 13.55 1.98 -7.14
N GLU A 81 13.97 3.09 -6.55
CA GLU A 81 15.10 3.19 -5.62
C GLU A 81 14.55 3.25 -4.21
N MET A 82 15.21 2.62 -3.23
CA MET A 82 14.82 2.66 -1.82
C MET A 82 15.91 3.38 -1.03
N ASP A 83 15.51 4.40 -0.27
CA ASP A 83 16.40 5.07 0.68
C ASP A 83 16.64 4.16 1.91
N GLU A 84 17.64 4.50 2.73
CA GLU A 84 17.87 3.77 3.97
C GLU A 84 16.65 3.85 4.90
N ALA A 85 16.24 2.70 5.45
CA ALA A 85 15.08 2.61 6.31
C ALA A 85 15.30 3.36 7.63
N VAL A 86 14.39 4.28 7.95
CA VAL A 86 14.52 5.17 9.12
C VAL A 86 13.73 4.62 10.31
N ARG A 87 14.38 4.54 11.47
CA ARG A 87 13.79 4.17 12.76
C ARG A 87 13.43 5.42 13.58
N PRO A 88 12.45 5.33 14.48
CA PRO A 88 12.16 6.41 15.43
C PRO A 88 13.38 6.73 16.29
N GLY A 89 13.63 8.02 16.54
CA GLY A 89 14.71 8.46 17.44
C GLY A 89 14.32 8.41 18.92
N ASP A 90 15.31 8.50 19.81
CA ASP A 90 15.09 8.40 21.27
C ASP A 90 14.08 9.41 21.81
N LYS A 91 14.13 10.65 21.30
CA LYS A 91 13.16 11.69 21.67
C LYS A 91 11.73 11.28 21.32
N GLU A 92 11.51 10.72 20.12
CA GLU A 92 10.18 10.28 19.69
C GLU A 92 9.68 9.13 20.57
N LEU A 93 10.55 8.18 20.91
CA LEU A 93 10.20 7.04 21.74
C LEU A 93 9.77 7.42 23.16
N GLN A 94 10.27 8.55 23.70
CA GLN A 94 9.87 9.07 25.01
C GLN A 94 8.44 9.63 24.99
N PHE A 95 8.04 10.32 23.92
CA PHE A 95 6.72 10.96 23.82
C PHE A 95 5.67 10.07 23.15
N ASN A 96 6.08 9.13 22.30
CA ASN A 96 5.19 8.26 21.54
C ASN A 96 5.61 6.79 21.60
N SER A 97 5.05 6.07 22.57
CA SER A 97 5.30 4.64 22.74
C SER A 97 4.83 3.78 21.55
N ARG A 98 3.88 4.27 20.73
CA ARG A 98 3.38 3.54 19.55
C ARG A 98 4.37 3.51 18.40
N SER A 99 5.37 4.40 18.39
CA SER A 99 6.39 4.44 17.36
C SER A 99 7.47 3.38 17.53
N ARG A 100 7.57 2.69 18.67
CA ARG A 100 8.67 1.78 19.02
C ARG A 100 9.07 0.78 17.92
N SER A 101 8.09 0.27 17.17
CA SER A 101 8.33 -0.70 16.10
C SER A 101 8.16 -0.14 14.69
N ALA A 102 7.93 1.17 14.57
CA ALA A 102 7.75 1.84 13.29
C ALA A 102 9.07 1.85 12.51
N ILE A 103 8.95 1.70 11.19
CA ILE A 103 10.02 1.84 10.22
C ILE A 103 9.46 2.64 9.06
N LEU A 104 10.13 3.73 8.70
CA LEU A 104 9.84 4.51 7.51
C LEU A 104 10.70 4.01 6.34
N HIS A 105 10.03 3.64 5.26
CA HIS A 105 10.64 3.32 3.97
C HIS A 105 10.27 4.42 2.99
N VAL A 106 11.27 4.92 2.24
CA VAL A 106 11.03 5.91 1.18
C VAL A 106 11.45 5.29 -0.14
N LEU A 107 10.49 5.18 -1.05
CA LEU A 107 10.68 4.63 -2.40
C LEU A 107 10.64 5.77 -3.41
N ARG A 108 11.63 5.87 -4.28
CA ARG A 108 11.72 6.89 -5.33
C ARG A 108 11.53 6.27 -6.70
N LYS A 109 10.58 6.80 -7.48
CA LYS A 109 10.33 6.35 -8.86
C LYS A 109 11.39 6.91 -9.80
N ARG A 110 11.97 6.05 -10.63
CA ARG A 110 12.97 6.39 -11.65
C ARG A 110 12.63 5.75 -12.97
N ARG A 111 13.12 6.35 -14.05
CA ARG A 111 13.17 5.73 -15.36
C ARG A 111 14.52 5.06 -15.52
N ALA A 112 14.56 3.74 -15.35
CA ALA A 112 15.79 2.96 -15.32
C ALA A 112 15.49 1.47 -15.60
N PRO A 113 16.48 0.68 -16.02
CA PRO A 113 16.28 -0.75 -16.16
C PRO A 113 16.07 -1.42 -14.78
N GLN A 114 15.18 -2.40 -14.73
CA GLN A 114 14.83 -3.14 -13.51
C GLN A 114 15.68 -4.39 -13.31
N LEU A 115 15.95 -4.75 -12.06
CA LEU A 115 16.67 -5.97 -11.70
C LEU A 115 15.98 -7.23 -12.21
N ALA A 116 14.66 -7.30 -12.08
CA ALA A 116 13.87 -8.42 -12.57
C ALA A 116 14.06 -8.67 -14.09
N GLU A 117 14.25 -7.59 -14.87
CA GLU A 117 14.50 -7.69 -16.31
C GLU A 117 15.89 -8.24 -16.63
N LEU A 118 16.90 -7.84 -15.86
CA LEU A 118 18.24 -8.42 -15.96
C LEU A 118 18.21 -9.91 -15.61
N GLU A 119 17.56 -10.29 -14.51
CA GLU A 119 17.42 -11.70 -14.12
C GLU A 119 16.73 -12.53 -15.21
N ARG A 120 15.67 -11.97 -15.82
CA ARG A 120 14.94 -12.60 -16.92
C ARG A 120 15.82 -12.89 -18.14
N LEU A 121 16.74 -12.00 -18.47
CA LEU A 121 17.65 -12.17 -19.61
C LEU A 121 18.88 -13.00 -19.25
N ALA A 122 19.39 -12.87 -18.03
CA ALA A 122 20.64 -13.50 -17.60
C ALA A 122 20.47 -14.96 -17.17
N TYR A 123 19.38 -15.31 -16.48
CA TYR A 123 19.19 -16.66 -15.92
C TYR A 123 19.12 -17.77 -16.99
N PRO A 124 18.37 -17.62 -18.10
CA PRO A 124 18.37 -18.62 -19.16
C PRO A 124 19.76 -18.86 -19.76
N LEU A 125 20.57 -17.79 -19.83
CA LEU A 125 21.94 -17.87 -20.32
C LEU A 125 22.85 -18.65 -19.35
N LEU A 126 22.56 -18.65 -18.05
CA LEU A 126 23.23 -19.44 -17.02
C LEU A 126 22.68 -20.88 -16.92
N GLY A 127 21.63 -21.22 -17.65
CA GLY A 127 20.91 -22.48 -17.47
C GLY A 127 20.06 -22.53 -16.20
N TRP A 128 19.77 -21.37 -15.60
CA TRP A 128 18.92 -21.27 -14.41
C TRP A 128 17.46 -21.09 -14.81
N VAL A 129 16.58 -21.80 -14.10
CA VAL A 129 15.14 -21.66 -14.28
C VAL A 129 14.68 -20.37 -13.62
N LEU A 130 13.94 -19.54 -14.36
CA LEU A 130 13.31 -18.37 -13.77
C LEU A 130 12.28 -18.80 -12.71
N PRO A 131 12.26 -18.16 -11.54
CA PRO A 131 11.14 -18.35 -10.63
C PRO A 131 9.87 -17.93 -11.36
N ALA A 132 8.82 -18.76 -11.25
CA ALA A 132 7.51 -18.40 -11.80
C ALA A 132 7.10 -17.03 -11.24
N PRO A 133 6.50 -16.14 -12.06
CA PRO A 133 6.02 -14.86 -11.55
C PRO A 133 5.12 -15.13 -10.34
N ALA A 134 5.28 -14.34 -9.28
CA ALA A 134 4.44 -14.45 -8.09
C ALA A 134 2.98 -14.48 -8.55
N LYS A 135 2.25 -15.55 -8.22
CA LYS A 135 0.85 -15.69 -8.64
C LYS A 135 0.12 -14.42 -8.23
N ALA A 136 -0.41 -13.71 -9.21
CA ALA A 136 -1.45 -12.73 -9.01
C ALA A 136 -2.49 -13.36 -8.07
N GLY A 137 -2.63 -12.82 -6.86
CA GLY A 137 -3.69 -13.23 -5.94
C GLY A 137 -5.04 -13.14 -6.68
N PRO A 138 -6.05 -13.93 -6.28
CA PRO A 138 -7.25 -14.22 -7.07
C PRO A 138 -8.11 -13.02 -7.50
N GLU A 139 -7.75 -11.79 -7.18
CA GLU A 139 -8.59 -10.60 -7.38
C GLU A 139 -7.97 -9.53 -8.30
N THR A 140 -6.70 -9.66 -8.69
CA THR A 140 -6.08 -8.69 -9.63
C THR A 140 -6.61 -8.78 -11.07
N ALA A 141 -7.41 -9.80 -11.39
CA ALA A 141 -8.08 -9.93 -12.69
C ALA A 141 -9.39 -9.13 -12.80
N ALA A 142 -9.98 -8.68 -11.69
CA ALA A 142 -11.30 -8.05 -11.72
C ALA A 142 -11.29 -6.54 -12.04
N ALA A 143 -10.13 -5.87 -11.94
CA ALA A 143 -10.05 -4.41 -12.04
C ALA A 143 -9.82 -3.85 -13.45
N THR A 144 -9.57 -4.69 -14.47
CA THR A 144 -9.30 -4.24 -15.86
C THR A 144 -10.48 -4.42 -16.82
N ALA A 145 -11.66 -4.85 -16.36
CA ALA A 145 -12.82 -5.12 -17.22
C ALA A 145 -13.94 -4.06 -17.18
N GLY A 146 -13.65 -2.82 -16.77
CA GLY A 146 -14.68 -1.80 -16.50
C GLY A 146 -14.43 -0.43 -17.11
N ALA A 147 -14.04 -0.31 -18.39
CA ALA A 147 -13.94 1.00 -19.05
C ALA A 147 -14.06 0.96 -20.58
N VAL A 148 -15.16 0.43 -21.13
CA VAL A 148 -15.68 0.87 -22.44
C VAL A 148 -17.21 0.79 -22.41
N GLY A 149 -17.87 1.90 -22.07
CA GLY A 149 -19.32 2.06 -22.19
C GLY A 149 -19.64 2.94 -23.40
N GLU A 150 -19.75 2.33 -24.59
CA GLU A 150 -20.32 2.99 -25.76
C GLU A 150 -21.83 3.24 -25.55
N GLY A 151 -22.24 4.46 -25.89
CA GLY A 151 -23.60 4.94 -25.69
C GLY A 151 -24.64 4.24 -26.55
N ARG A 152 -25.83 4.04 -25.96
CA ARG A 152 -27.06 3.80 -26.71
C ARG A 152 -28.20 4.62 -26.12
N LYS A 153 -28.61 5.65 -26.88
CA LYS A 153 -29.84 6.43 -26.70
C LYS A 153 -31.06 5.51 -26.64
N GLN A 154 -31.93 5.67 -25.63
CA GLN A 154 -33.37 5.45 -25.78
C GLN A 154 -34.21 6.43 -24.93
N SER A 155 -34.91 7.31 -25.67
CA SER A 155 -36.26 7.85 -25.49
C SER A 155 -36.94 7.87 -24.11
N LYS A 156 -37.11 9.10 -23.59
CA LYS A 156 -38.39 9.77 -23.25
C LYS A 156 -39.60 8.85 -22.98
N LYS A 157 -40.06 8.80 -21.72
CA LYS A 157 -41.50 8.77 -21.38
C LYS A 157 -41.73 9.49 -20.05
N ARG A 158 -42.64 10.48 -20.09
CA ARG A 158 -43.08 11.32 -18.97
C ARG A 158 -44.26 10.66 -18.26
N HIS A 159 -44.32 10.75 -16.92
CA HIS A 159 -45.50 10.86 -16.05
C HIS A 159 -44.93 11.07 -14.62
N ALA A 160 -44.93 12.26 -14.01
CA ALA A 160 -46.02 13.09 -13.47
C ALA A 160 -46.76 12.48 -12.26
N GLY A 161 -46.62 13.13 -11.09
CA GLY A 161 -47.37 12.95 -9.84
C GLY A 161 -46.63 12.11 -8.78
N LYS A 162 -46.55 12.48 -7.50
CA LYS A 162 -47.19 13.56 -6.74
C LYS A 162 -46.47 13.68 -5.38
N GLU A 163 -46.65 14.86 -4.78
CA GLU A 163 -46.14 15.38 -3.51
C GLU A 163 -46.28 14.48 -2.27
N GLY A 164 -45.47 14.77 -1.25
CA GLY A 164 -45.65 14.25 0.11
C GLY A 164 -44.56 14.74 1.07
N ALA A 165 -44.84 15.85 1.75
CA ALA A 165 -44.05 16.43 2.82
C ALA A 165 -44.04 15.57 4.11
N GLY A 166 -43.07 15.80 5.00
CA GLY A 166 -43.07 15.22 6.34
C GLY A 166 -41.74 15.38 7.09
N GLU A 167 -41.63 16.50 7.82
CA GLU A 167 -40.71 16.72 8.94
C GLU A 167 -40.86 15.66 10.05
N LEU A 168 -39.85 15.59 10.94
CA LEU A 168 -39.87 15.38 12.40
C LEU A 168 -38.52 14.77 12.84
N SER A 169 -37.56 15.57 13.31
CA SER A 169 -37.40 16.11 14.67
C SER A 169 -36.69 15.15 15.64
N GLU A 170 -35.49 15.59 16.03
CA GLU A 170 -34.89 15.54 17.37
C GLU A 170 -35.59 14.69 18.45
N THR A 171 -34.92 13.63 18.94
CA THR A 171 -34.84 13.27 20.37
C THR A 171 -33.80 12.16 20.60
N ALA A 172 -32.56 12.50 20.97
CA ALA A 172 -31.63 11.54 21.60
C ALA A 172 -30.50 12.21 22.42
N ALA A 173 -30.71 13.45 22.88
CA ALA A 173 -29.76 14.17 23.73
C ALA A 173 -30.39 14.42 25.10
N LYS A 174 -30.45 13.39 25.97
CA LYS A 174 -30.66 13.52 27.43
C LYS A 174 -30.68 12.15 28.15
N MET A 175 -29.61 11.36 28.06
CA MET A 175 -29.44 10.17 28.95
C MET A 175 -27.99 9.91 29.39
N GLY A 176 -27.05 10.86 29.19
CA GLY A 176 -25.62 10.63 29.50
C GLY A 176 -25.08 11.34 30.74
N THR A 177 -25.85 12.21 31.40
CA THR A 177 -25.29 13.15 32.40
C THR A 177 -25.60 12.81 33.86
N ALA A 178 -26.39 11.77 34.14
CA ALA A 178 -26.75 11.40 35.50
C ALA A 178 -25.76 10.42 36.17
N GLU A 179 -24.96 9.67 35.41
CA GLU A 179 -24.11 8.59 35.96
C GLU A 179 -22.71 9.05 36.41
N ARG A 180 -22.34 10.31 36.17
CA ARG A 180 -20.97 10.81 36.37
C ARG A 180 -20.76 11.58 37.68
N VAL A 181 -21.83 11.91 38.41
CA VAL A 181 -21.74 12.66 39.67
C VAL A 181 -21.62 11.72 40.88
N GLU A 182 -22.27 10.56 40.84
CA GLU A 182 -22.35 9.64 42.00
C GLU A 182 -21.06 8.84 42.26
N LYS A 183 -20.13 8.76 41.29
CA LYS A 183 -18.83 8.09 41.47
C LYS A 183 -17.74 8.99 42.05
N LYS A 184 -17.94 10.31 42.15
CA LYS A 184 -16.95 11.23 42.72
C LYS A 184 -17.04 11.31 44.25
N GLU A 185 -18.24 11.27 44.82
CA GLU A 185 -18.42 11.36 46.29
C GLU A 185 -18.01 10.08 47.05
N LYS A 186 -18.00 8.91 46.39
CA LYS A 186 -17.55 7.65 47.03
C LYS A 186 -16.04 7.49 47.13
N LYS A 187 -15.24 8.32 46.44
CA LYS A 187 -13.76 8.21 46.47
C LYS A 187 -13.14 9.09 47.56
N GLU A 188 -13.78 10.19 47.96
CA GLU A 188 -13.28 11.09 49.01
C GLU A 188 -13.52 10.60 50.45
N LYS A 189 -14.38 9.59 50.65
CA LYS A 189 -14.63 8.99 51.97
C LYS A 189 -13.72 7.81 52.33
N LYS A 190 -12.76 7.45 51.47
CA LYS A 190 -11.84 6.31 51.71
C LYS A 190 -10.39 6.73 52.01
N GLU A 191 -10.14 8.02 52.17
CA GLU A 191 -8.81 8.61 52.43
C GLU A 191 -8.77 9.52 53.67
N LYS A 192 -9.71 9.36 54.61
CA LYS A 192 -9.63 9.91 55.97
C LYS A 192 -9.76 8.80 56.99
#